data_AF-A0A3A8L467-F1
#
_entry.id   AF-A0A3A8L467-F1
#
_cell.length_a   1.000
_cell.length_b   1.000
_cell.length_c   1.000
_cell.angle_alpha   90.00
_cell.angle_beta   90.00
_cell.angle_gamma   90.00
#
_symmetry.space_group_name_H-M   'P 1'
#
loop_
_entity.id
_entity.type
_entity.pdbx_description
1 polymer ?
#
loop_
_entity_poly.entity_id
_entity_poly.type
_entity_poly.pdbx_seq_one_letter_code
_entity_poly.pdbx_strand_id
1 'polypeptide(L)'
;MTTEPRQHERTASHPDPVAPRGREVRELREHLVAQGHEEQLTGLGVPRPGRAMLEILETWALIFGAWALCVHVSWFVLPVALLIVGSRQRALGNRLHDAAHGNMLKGKALNQRVAAWVCGVPMFEDFELYRNAHLRHHAYLGHAQKDPDFLAVPEAPPGRQHSAWSLYVAFVLDARLWRDSVLATLFRAPRAHRWRVLAWWTGVL
;
A
#
# COMPACT_ATOMS: atom_id res chain seq x y z
N MET A 1 29.09 20.00 58.67
CA MET A 1 27.64 20.13 58.96
C MET A 1 27.16 21.33 58.17
N THR A 2 26.34 21.27 57.12
CA THR A 2 25.54 20.21 56.51
C THR A 2 25.43 20.57 55.02
N THR A 3 25.87 19.68 54.15
CA THR A 3 25.76 19.77 52.69
C THR A 3 24.30 19.57 52.27
N GLU A 4 23.65 20.62 51.77
CA GLU A 4 22.40 20.46 51.01
C GLU A 4 22.72 19.83 49.65
N PRO A 5 21.99 18.77 49.24
CA PRO A 5 22.18 18.19 47.92
C PRO A 5 21.52 19.10 46.87
N ARG A 6 22.35 19.50 45.90
CA ARG A 6 21.95 20.14 44.64
C ARG A 6 20.78 19.36 44.06
N GLN A 7 19.63 20.04 43.94
CA GLN A 7 18.47 19.51 43.24
C GLN A 7 18.92 19.06 41.85
N HIS A 8 18.82 17.76 41.59
CA HIS A 8 18.91 17.22 40.25
C HIS A 8 17.93 18.01 39.38
N GLU A 9 18.49 18.71 38.41
CA GLU A 9 17.82 19.19 37.22
C GLU A 9 16.90 18.06 36.75
N ARG A 10 15.59 18.23 36.97
CA ARG A 10 14.59 17.41 36.32
C ARG A 10 14.78 17.69 34.84
N THR A 11 15.55 16.84 34.17
CA THR A 11 15.46 16.64 32.73
C THR A 11 13.98 16.63 32.41
N ALA A 12 13.56 17.60 31.60
CA ALA A 12 12.20 17.72 31.12
C ALA A 12 11.73 16.33 30.72
N SER A 13 10.73 15.81 31.43
CA SER A 13 10.07 14.58 31.06
C SER A 13 9.66 14.76 29.61
N HIS A 14 10.23 13.93 28.72
CA HIS A 14 9.78 13.81 27.35
C HIS A 14 8.24 13.81 27.37
N PRO A 15 7.57 14.69 26.61
CA PRO A 15 6.13 14.60 26.50
C PRO A 15 5.79 13.19 26.04
N ASP A 16 4.91 12.53 26.79
CA ASP A 16 4.35 11.22 26.44
C ASP A 16 3.92 11.30 24.96
N PRO A 17 4.53 10.55 24.02
CA PRO A 17 4.36 10.80 22.58
C PRO A 17 3.01 10.31 22.05
N VAL A 18 2.05 10.05 22.93
CA VAL A 18 0.78 9.43 22.59
C VAL A 18 -0.29 10.51 22.46
N ALA A 19 -0.16 11.36 21.45
CA ALA A 19 -1.34 12.03 20.91
C ALA A 19 -2.36 10.93 20.54
N PRO A 20 -3.64 11.04 20.97
CA PRO A 20 -4.59 9.95 20.74
C PRO A 20 -4.73 9.64 19.25
N ARG A 21 -4.68 8.36 18.93
CA ARG A 21 -4.81 7.73 17.60
C ARG A 21 -5.83 8.44 16.70
N GLY A 22 -5.44 8.75 15.46
CA GLY A 22 -6.35 9.36 14.48
C GLY A 22 -6.91 10.72 14.90
N ARG A 23 -6.42 11.33 16.00
CA ARG A 23 -6.80 12.67 16.41
C ARG A 23 -6.49 13.67 15.32
N GLU A 24 -5.32 13.61 14.70
CA GLU A 24 -4.95 14.49 13.58
C GLU A 24 -5.90 14.31 12.39
N VAL A 25 -6.22 13.07 12.01
CA VAL A 25 -7.15 12.79 10.90
C VAL A 25 -8.57 13.24 11.23
N ARG A 26 -9.01 13.06 12.48
CA ARG A 26 -10.32 13.49 12.97
C ARG A 26 -10.39 15.01 13.08
N GLU A 27 -9.37 15.67 13.62
CA GLU A 27 -9.25 17.12 13.70
C GLU A 27 -9.20 17.74 12.31
N LEU A 28 -8.46 17.15 11.37
CA LEU A 28 -8.47 17.55 9.97
C LEU A 28 -9.87 17.40 9.37
N ARG A 29 -10.55 16.27 9.62
CA ARG A 29 -11.92 16.06 9.14
C ARG A 29 -12.87 17.11 9.73
N GLU A 30 -12.82 17.35 11.03
CA GLU A 30 -13.63 18.36 11.73
C GLU A 30 -13.36 19.75 11.18
N HIS A 31 -12.09 20.11 10.95
CA HIS A 31 -11.69 21.38 10.34
C HIS A 31 -12.25 21.56 8.93
N LEU A 32 -12.15 20.53 8.08
CA LEU A 32 -12.68 20.56 6.71
C LEU A 32 -14.21 20.60 6.67
N VAL A 33 -14.88 19.87 7.56
CA VAL A 33 -16.34 19.93 7.72
C VAL A 33 -16.77 21.34 8.17
N ALA A 34 -16.07 21.94 9.12
CA ALA A 34 -16.34 23.32 9.57
C ALA A 34 -16.18 24.36 8.44
N GLN A 35 -15.37 24.08 7.43
CA GLN A 35 -15.21 24.90 6.21
C GLN A 35 -16.26 24.61 5.12
N GLY A 36 -17.22 23.71 5.38
CA GLY A 36 -18.28 23.36 4.42
C GLY A 36 -17.89 22.28 3.40
N HIS A 37 -16.78 21.58 3.57
CA HIS A 37 -16.30 20.53 2.64
C HIS A 37 -16.94 19.15 2.87
N GLU A 38 -18.01 19.04 3.66
CA GLU A 38 -18.60 17.75 4.04
C GLU A 38 -19.11 16.93 2.84
N GLU A 39 -19.77 17.58 1.89
CA GLU A 39 -20.27 16.91 0.67
C GLU A 39 -19.12 16.36 -0.16
N GLN A 40 -18.02 17.11 -0.30
CA GLN A 40 -16.83 16.68 -1.03
C GLN A 40 -16.19 15.47 -0.35
N LEU A 41 -15.99 15.53 0.98
CA LEU A 41 -15.44 14.42 1.76
C LEU A 41 -16.30 13.16 1.66
N THR A 42 -17.62 13.30 1.69
CA THR A 42 -18.55 12.18 1.55
C THR A 42 -18.51 11.63 0.12
N GLY A 43 -18.43 12.50 -0.88
CA GLY A 43 -18.30 12.15 -2.28
C GLY A 43 -17.03 11.36 -2.62
N LEU A 44 -15.94 11.57 -1.88
CA LEU A 44 -14.69 10.79 -2.03
C LEU A 44 -14.86 9.32 -1.64
N GLY A 45 -15.80 9.01 -0.74
CA GLY A 45 -16.11 7.64 -0.32
C GLY A 45 -17.14 6.94 -1.21
N VAL A 46 -17.67 7.60 -2.24
CA VAL A 46 -18.71 7.01 -3.11
C VAL A 46 -18.06 6.25 -4.27
N PRO A 47 -18.31 4.93 -4.40
CA PRO A 47 -17.78 4.16 -5.52
C PRO A 47 -18.23 4.72 -6.88
N ARG A 48 -17.31 4.73 -7.85
CA ARG A 48 -17.59 5.09 -9.25
C ARG A 48 -17.32 3.90 -10.19
N PRO A 49 -18.23 2.90 -10.25
CA PRO A 49 -17.96 1.62 -10.90
C PRO A 49 -17.57 1.72 -12.38
N GLY A 50 -18.27 2.55 -13.16
CA GLY A 50 -18.00 2.68 -14.59
C GLY A 50 -16.59 3.18 -14.88
N ARG A 51 -16.15 4.21 -14.14
CA ARG A 51 -14.78 4.73 -14.21
C ARG A 51 -13.75 3.69 -13.72
N ALA A 52 -14.06 2.99 -12.63
CA ALA A 52 -13.20 1.93 -12.12
C ALA A 52 -12.96 0.82 -13.15
N MET A 53 -14.02 0.36 -13.80
CA MET A 53 -13.91 -0.68 -14.83
C MET A 53 -13.18 -0.19 -16.07
N LEU A 54 -13.41 1.05 -16.52
CA LEU A 54 -12.69 1.62 -17.66
C LEU A 54 -11.18 1.68 -17.39
N GLU A 55 -10.77 2.14 -16.22
CA GLU A 55 -9.36 2.21 -15.86
C GLU A 55 -8.72 0.81 -15.74
N ILE A 56 -9.46 -0.19 -15.25
CA ILE A 56 -9.00 -1.59 -15.24
C ILE A 56 -8.81 -2.12 -16.66
N LEU A 57 -9.78 -1.87 -17.55
CA LEU A 57 -9.71 -2.30 -18.94
C LEU A 57 -8.54 -1.64 -19.68
N GLU A 58 -8.36 -0.33 -19.51
CA GLU A 58 -7.21 0.42 -20.06
C GLU A 58 -5.88 -0.17 -19.54
N THR A 59 -5.80 -0.45 -18.24
CA THR A 59 -4.60 -1.01 -17.62
C THR A 59 -4.24 -2.36 -18.23
N TRP A 60 -5.22 -3.25 -18.41
CA TRP A 60 -5.00 -4.55 -19.05
C TRP A 60 -4.68 -4.44 -20.53
N ALA A 61 -5.34 -3.56 -21.27
CA ALA A 61 -5.05 -3.32 -22.68
C ALA A 61 -3.60 -2.86 -22.89
N LEU A 62 -3.09 -1.98 -22.01
CA LEU A 62 -1.71 -1.52 -22.06
C LEU A 62 -0.70 -2.61 -21.69
N ILE A 63 -1.02 -3.48 -20.71
CA ILE A 63 -0.18 -4.63 -20.37
C ILE A 63 -0.07 -5.60 -21.55
N PHE A 64 -1.21 -6.05 -22.08
CA PHE A 64 -1.23 -6.99 -23.21
C PHE A 64 -0.66 -6.36 -24.49
N GLY A 65 -0.91 -5.08 -24.72
CA GLY A 65 -0.31 -4.34 -25.84
C GLY A 65 1.21 -4.26 -25.73
N ALA A 66 1.76 -4.01 -24.54
CA ALA A 66 3.20 -4.00 -24.32
C ALA A 66 3.83 -5.38 -24.57
N TRP A 67 3.16 -6.45 -24.14
CA TRP A 67 3.60 -7.82 -24.45
C TRP A 67 3.56 -8.13 -25.95
N ALA A 68 2.47 -7.78 -26.62
CA ALA A 68 2.32 -7.99 -28.05
C ALA A 68 3.42 -7.28 -28.85
N LEU A 69 3.80 -6.06 -28.47
CA LEU A 69 4.92 -5.34 -29.09
C LEU A 69 6.25 -6.07 -28.91
N CYS A 70 6.53 -6.59 -27.71
CA CYS A 70 7.75 -7.37 -27.46
C CYS A 70 7.83 -8.65 -28.31
N VAL A 71 6.70 -9.36 -28.42
CA VAL A 71 6.64 -10.66 -29.10
C VAL A 71 6.59 -10.52 -30.62
N HIS A 72 5.79 -9.59 -31.14
CA HIS A 72 5.48 -9.49 -32.56
C HIS A 72 6.24 -8.40 -33.31
N VAL A 73 6.79 -7.40 -32.61
CA VAL A 73 7.53 -6.30 -33.26
C VAL A 73 9.02 -6.46 -33.04
N SER A 74 9.49 -6.37 -31.80
CA SER A 74 10.91 -6.53 -31.48
C SER A 74 11.16 -6.62 -29.98
N TRP A 75 12.07 -7.50 -29.57
CA TRP A 75 12.54 -7.56 -28.18
C TRP A 75 13.29 -6.29 -27.75
N PHE A 76 13.73 -5.43 -28.67
CA PHE A 76 14.33 -4.13 -28.31
C PHE A 76 13.36 -3.18 -27.61
N VAL A 77 12.04 -3.39 -27.71
CA VAL A 77 11.04 -2.59 -26.98
C VAL A 77 10.90 -3.01 -25.51
N LEU A 78 11.59 -4.07 -25.08
CA LEU A 78 11.50 -4.63 -23.72
C LEU A 78 11.68 -3.57 -22.62
N PRO A 79 12.65 -2.63 -22.66
CA PRO A 79 12.80 -1.64 -21.60
C PRO A 79 11.56 -0.75 -21.44
N VAL A 80 10.97 -0.32 -22.56
CA VAL A 80 9.74 0.49 -22.55
C VAL A 80 8.55 -0.34 -22.08
N ALA A 81 8.44 -1.58 -22.55
CA ALA A 81 7.40 -2.50 -22.11
C ALA A 81 7.45 -2.77 -20.60
N LEU A 82 8.64 -2.93 -20.01
CA LEU A 82 8.82 -3.09 -18.57
C LEU A 82 8.32 -1.86 -17.79
N LEU A 83 8.62 -0.64 -18.26
CA LEU A 83 8.12 0.58 -17.64
C LEU A 83 6.59 0.69 -17.74
N ILE A 84 6.02 0.36 -18.89
CA ILE A 84 4.57 0.35 -19.10
C ILE A 84 3.93 -0.66 -18.15
N VAL A 85 4.35 -1.93 -18.22
CA VAL A 85 3.81 -3.01 -17.40
C VAL A 85 3.95 -2.71 -15.91
N GLY A 86 5.14 -2.29 -15.45
CA GLY A 86 5.36 -1.93 -14.04
C GLY A 86 4.46 -0.78 -13.57
N SER A 87 4.30 0.26 -14.38
CA SER A 87 3.37 1.35 -14.04
C SER A 87 1.90 0.89 -14.00
N ARG A 88 1.51 -0.03 -14.88
CA ARG A 88 0.16 -0.61 -14.92
C ARG A 88 -0.09 -1.57 -13.77
N GLN A 89 0.91 -2.35 -13.36
CA GLN A 89 0.85 -3.16 -12.14
C GLN A 89 0.63 -2.29 -10.89
N ARG A 90 1.29 -1.13 -10.80
CA ARG A 90 1.02 -0.14 -9.73
C ARG A 90 -0.43 0.38 -9.77
N ALA A 91 -0.98 0.60 -10.96
CA ALA A 91 -2.38 1.01 -11.14
C ALA A 91 -3.38 -0.08 -10.70
N LEU A 92 -3.13 -1.36 -11.04
CA LEU A 92 -3.92 -2.49 -10.52
C LEU A 92 -3.86 -2.55 -8.99
N GLY A 93 -2.68 -2.37 -8.40
CA GLY A 93 -2.51 -2.31 -6.95
C GLY A 93 -3.30 -1.17 -6.29
N ASN A 94 -3.35 0.02 -6.91
CA ASN A 94 -4.21 1.12 -6.45
C ASN A 94 -5.70 0.75 -6.50
N ARG A 95 -6.14 0.01 -7.52
CA ARG A 95 -7.52 -0.46 -7.61
C ARG A 95 -7.83 -1.55 -6.58
N LEU A 96 -6.87 -2.43 -6.30
CA LEU A 96 -6.98 -3.42 -5.23
C LEU A 96 -7.10 -2.74 -3.85
N HIS A 97 -6.28 -1.72 -3.60
CA HIS A 97 -6.34 -0.86 -2.40
C HIS A 97 -7.72 -0.21 -2.23
N ASP A 98 -8.21 0.45 -3.27
CA ASP A 98 -9.52 1.12 -3.25
C ASP A 98 -10.67 0.13 -3.04
N ALA A 99 -10.57 -1.06 -3.65
CA ALA A 99 -11.50 -2.16 -3.41
C ALA A 99 -11.43 -2.71 -1.99
N ALA A 100 -10.26 -2.74 -1.34
CA ALA A 100 -10.12 -3.16 0.06
C ALA A 100 -10.91 -2.25 1.02
N HIS A 101 -11.02 -0.97 0.69
CA HIS A 101 -11.89 0.00 1.38
C HIS A 101 -13.37 -0.07 0.96
N GLY A 102 -13.70 -0.84 -0.08
CA GLY A 102 -15.07 -0.98 -0.60
C GLY A 102 -15.47 0.09 -1.62
N ASN A 103 -14.51 0.84 -2.15
CA ASN A 103 -14.75 2.02 -2.98
C ASN A 103 -14.64 1.76 -4.50
N MET A 104 -14.36 0.53 -4.93
CA MET A 104 -14.21 0.21 -6.37
C MET A 104 -15.56 -0.05 -7.06
N LEU A 105 -16.37 -0.97 -6.53
CA LEU A 105 -17.69 -1.34 -7.08
C LEU A 105 -18.78 -1.29 -6.03
N LYS A 106 -20.03 -1.10 -6.49
CA LYS A 106 -21.21 -1.22 -5.61
C LYS A 106 -21.42 -2.67 -5.21
N GLY A 107 -21.58 -2.90 -3.91
CA GLY A 107 -21.84 -4.22 -3.32
C GLY A 107 -20.56 -4.97 -2.94
N LYS A 108 -20.45 -5.32 -1.65
CA LYS A 108 -19.25 -5.94 -1.05
C LYS A 108 -18.79 -7.20 -1.78
N ALA A 109 -19.71 -8.11 -2.07
CA ALA A 109 -19.38 -9.38 -2.70
C ALA A 109 -18.93 -9.23 -4.16
N LEU A 110 -19.51 -8.29 -4.92
CA LEU A 110 -19.10 -8.04 -6.31
C LEU A 110 -17.74 -7.34 -6.34
N ASN A 111 -17.58 -6.28 -5.54
CA ASN A 111 -16.32 -5.55 -5.37
C ASN A 111 -15.15 -6.48 -5.07
N GLN A 112 -15.31 -7.33 -4.06
CA GLN A 112 -14.29 -8.30 -3.67
C GLN A 112 -13.99 -9.31 -4.78
N ARG A 113 -15.02 -9.92 -5.38
CA ARG A 113 -14.83 -10.94 -6.42
C ARG A 113 -14.08 -10.38 -7.62
N VAL A 114 -14.52 -9.22 -8.12
CA VAL A 114 -13.87 -8.58 -9.26
C VAL A 114 -12.44 -8.18 -8.91
N ALA A 115 -12.23 -7.46 -7.80
CA ALA A 115 -10.90 -6.99 -7.42
C ALA A 115 -9.92 -8.16 -7.20
N ALA A 116 -10.37 -9.23 -6.53
CA ALA A 116 -9.56 -10.42 -6.35
C ALA A 116 -9.13 -11.03 -7.68
N TRP A 117 -10.04 -11.16 -8.64
CA TRP A 117 -9.74 -11.83 -9.92
C TRP A 117 -8.95 -10.97 -10.91
N VAL A 118 -9.28 -9.68 -11.04
CA VAL A 118 -8.71 -8.81 -12.09
C VAL A 118 -7.54 -7.95 -11.62
N CYS A 119 -7.35 -7.80 -10.30
CA CYS A 119 -6.26 -7.02 -9.72
C CYS A 119 -5.38 -7.87 -8.81
N GLY A 120 -5.97 -8.66 -7.91
CA GLY A 120 -5.23 -9.41 -6.87
C GLY A 120 -4.46 -10.62 -7.41
N VAL A 121 -5.17 -11.62 -7.92
CA VAL A 121 -4.58 -12.86 -8.46
C VAL A 121 -3.46 -12.64 -9.48
N PRO A 122 -3.60 -11.71 -10.45
CA PRO A 122 -2.53 -11.42 -11.41
C PRO A 122 -1.29 -10.80 -10.77
N MET A 123 -1.47 -10.14 -9.63
CA MET A 123 -0.40 -9.56 -8.81
C MET A 123 0.08 -10.52 -7.71
N PHE A 124 -0.35 -11.79 -7.74
CA PHE A 124 -0.04 -12.80 -6.71
C PHE A 124 -0.58 -12.47 -5.31
N GLU A 125 -1.63 -11.63 -5.24
CA GLU A 125 -2.20 -11.10 -4.01
C GLU A 125 -3.56 -11.72 -3.68
N ASP A 126 -3.70 -12.24 -2.44
CA ASP A 126 -5.00 -12.65 -1.92
C ASP A 126 -5.75 -11.46 -1.34
N PHE A 127 -6.92 -11.16 -1.92
CA PHE A 127 -7.70 -9.98 -1.54
C PHE A 127 -8.04 -9.91 -0.05
N GLU A 128 -8.39 -11.02 0.60
CA GLU A 128 -8.79 -10.99 2.01
C GLU A 128 -7.59 -10.81 2.92
N LEU A 129 -6.49 -11.52 2.63
CA LEU A 129 -5.24 -11.33 3.36
C LEU A 129 -4.74 -9.89 3.23
N TYR A 130 -4.72 -9.38 2.00
CA TYR A 130 -4.36 -8.01 1.67
C TYR A 130 -5.25 -7.02 2.42
N ARG A 131 -6.59 -7.13 2.29
CA ARG A 131 -7.53 -6.21 2.96
C ARG A 131 -7.34 -6.20 4.47
N ASN A 132 -7.19 -7.37 5.09
CA ASN A 132 -7.05 -7.46 6.54
C ASN A 132 -5.72 -6.86 7.03
N ALA A 133 -4.62 -7.11 6.33
CA ALA A 133 -3.33 -6.48 6.63
C ALA A 133 -3.40 -4.96 6.42
N HIS A 134 -3.94 -4.54 5.28
CA HIS A 134 -4.07 -3.14 4.89
C HIS A 134 -4.92 -2.30 5.85
N LEU A 135 -6.10 -2.81 6.25
CA LEU A 135 -6.95 -2.11 7.23
C LEU A 135 -6.30 -2.05 8.62
N ARG A 136 -5.51 -3.07 8.99
CA ARG A 136 -4.71 -3.03 10.21
C ARG A 136 -3.58 -2.02 10.12
N HIS A 137 -2.88 -1.92 8.99
CA HIS A 137 -1.89 -0.88 8.73
C HIS A 137 -2.50 0.50 8.93
N HIS A 138 -3.65 0.80 8.30
CA HIS A 138 -4.32 2.08 8.52
C HIS A 138 -4.75 2.31 9.98
N ALA A 139 -5.22 1.28 10.68
CA ALA A 139 -5.62 1.39 12.08
C ALA A 139 -4.43 1.62 13.04
N TYR A 140 -3.22 1.18 12.66
CA TYR A 140 -2.03 1.17 13.51
C TYR A 140 -0.81 1.84 12.86
N LEU A 141 -1.01 2.71 11.86
CA LEU A 141 0.05 3.28 11.03
C LEU A 141 1.25 3.78 11.86
N GLY A 142 2.44 3.26 11.57
CA GLY A 142 3.68 3.65 12.26
C GLY A 142 3.87 3.05 13.64
N HIS A 143 2.96 2.21 14.12
CA HIS A 143 3.10 1.52 15.40
C HIS A 143 3.97 0.27 15.25
N ALA A 144 5.20 0.33 15.79
CA ALA A 144 6.25 -0.68 15.64
C ALA A 144 5.83 -2.16 15.80
N GLN A 145 4.87 -2.45 16.67
CA GLN A 145 4.44 -3.83 16.97
C GLN A 145 3.11 -4.25 16.32
N LYS A 146 2.29 -3.30 15.84
CA LYS A 146 0.88 -3.56 15.46
C LYS A 146 0.63 -3.33 13.99
N ASP A 147 1.37 -2.39 13.41
CA ASP A 147 1.39 -2.13 11.98
C ASP A 147 2.07 -3.31 11.27
N PRO A 148 1.33 -4.09 10.44
CA PRO A 148 1.92 -5.19 9.68
C PRO A 148 2.95 -4.73 8.65
N ASP A 149 2.92 -3.46 8.24
CA ASP A 149 3.82 -2.86 7.25
C ASP A 149 4.75 -1.82 7.89
N PHE A 150 5.06 -1.99 9.19
CA PHE A 150 5.99 -1.10 9.89
C PHE A 150 7.39 -1.15 9.24
N LEU A 151 7.87 0.01 8.79
CA LEU A 151 9.23 0.19 8.31
C LEU A 151 10.06 0.91 9.37
N ALA A 152 10.94 0.17 10.04
CA ALA A 152 11.88 0.76 10.99
C ALA A 152 12.88 1.65 10.24
N VAL A 153 12.96 2.92 10.64
CA VAL A 153 13.99 3.84 10.14
C VAL A 153 15.34 3.41 10.71
N PRO A 154 16.36 3.13 9.88
CA PRO A 154 17.70 2.78 10.37
C PRO A 154 18.27 3.88 11.26
N GLU A 155 19.11 3.56 12.23
CA GLU A 155 19.81 4.58 13.01
C GLU A 155 20.70 5.44 12.10
N ALA A 156 20.65 6.76 12.28
CA ALA A 156 21.50 7.66 11.54
C ALA A 156 22.93 7.63 12.11
N PRO A 157 23.98 7.75 11.27
CA PRO A 157 25.34 7.90 11.76
C PRO A 157 25.49 9.09 12.71
N PRO A 158 26.38 9.04 13.71
CA PRO A 158 26.58 10.13 14.65
C PRO A 158 26.84 11.47 13.93
N GLY A 159 26.07 12.50 14.29
CA GLY A 159 26.18 13.84 13.69
C GLY A 159 25.57 14.00 12.30
N ARG A 160 24.85 13.00 11.77
CA ARG A 160 24.08 13.11 10.51
C ARG A 160 22.60 12.85 10.74
N GLN A 161 21.77 13.53 9.95
CA GLN A 161 20.35 13.20 9.81
C GLN A 161 20.14 12.45 8.50
N HIS A 162 19.11 11.60 8.47
CA HIS A 162 18.69 10.97 7.23
C HIS A 162 18.10 12.00 6.26
N SER A 163 18.46 11.87 5.00
CA SER A 163 17.73 12.51 3.90
C SER A 163 16.71 11.54 3.33
N ALA A 164 15.71 12.03 2.60
CA ALA A 164 14.78 11.17 1.88
C ALA A 164 15.52 10.21 0.93
N TRP A 165 16.60 10.67 0.30
CA TRP A 165 17.44 9.85 -0.59
C TRP A 165 18.18 8.73 0.16
N SER A 166 18.77 9.03 1.32
CA SER A 166 19.50 8.02 2.09
C SER A 166 18.58 6.91 2.60
N LEU A 167 17.34 7.25 2.99
CA LEU A 167 16.33 6.26 3.36
C LEU A 167 15.86 5.46 2.15
N TYR A 168 15.60 6.12 1.02
CA TYR A 168 15.22 5.46 -0.22
C TYR A 168 16.25 4.41 -0.63
N VAL A 169 17.53 4.78 -0.68
CA VAL A 169 18.62 3.85 -1.01
C VAL A 169 18.70 2.70 0.01
N ALA A 170 18.58 3.00 1.31
CA ALA A 170 18.60 1.97 2.34
C ALA A 170 17.49 0.93 2.15
N PHE A 171 16.25 1.36 1.88
CA PHE A 171 15.12 0.45 1.67
C PHE A 171 15.20 -0.30 0.33
N VAL A 172 15.66 0.35 -0.73
CA VAL A 172 15.85 -0.29 -2.05
C VAL A 172 16.95 -1.36 -2.00
N LEU A 173 17.92 -1.24 -1.11
CA LEU A 173 18.97 -2.25 -0.95
C LEU A 173 18.64 -3.32 0.10
N ASP A 174 17.50 -3.23 0.78
CA ASP A 174 17.10 -4.21 1.80
C ASP A 174 16.53 -5.48 1.16
N ALA A 175 17.35 -6.54 1.10
CA ALA A 175 16.96 -7.83 0.55
C ALA A 175 15.77 -8.48 1.27
N ARG A 176 15.54 -8.19 2.55
CA ARG A 176 14.38 -8.72 3.31
C ARG A 176 13.11 -8.06 2.81
N LEU A 177 13.13 -6.74 2.62
CA LEU A 177 11.98 -6.00 2.07
C LEU A 177 11.64 -6.48 0.66
N TRP A 178 12.65 -6.73 -0.19
CA TRP A 178 12.42 -7.32 -1.52
C TRP A 178 11.77 -8.69 -1.44
N ARG A 179 12.31 -9.61 -0.63
CA ARG A 179 11.74 -10.94 -0.44
C ARG A 179 10.30 -10.86 0.06
N ASP A 180 10.05 -10.01 1.05
CA ASP A 180 8.75 -9.89 1.68
C ASP A 180 7.72 -9.19 0.77
N SER A 181 8.17 -8.29 -0.11
CA SER A 181 7.31 -7.60 -1.10
C SER A 181 7.01 -8.45 -2.34
N VAL A 182 7.93 -9.31 -2.76
CA VAL A 182 7.79 -10.08 -4.02
C VAL A 182 7.21 -11.47 -3.79
N LEU A 183 7.60 -12.14 -2.70
CA LEU A 183 7.34 -13.57 -2.53
C LEU A 183 6.44 -13.90 -1.34
N ALA A 184 6.39 -13.04 -0.32
CA ALA A 184 5.76 -13.44 0.93
C ALA A 184 4.23 -13.56 0.83
N THR A 185 3.57 -12.91 -0.12
CA THR A 185 2.12 -13.13 -0.34
C THR A 185 1.84 -14.47 -0.97
N LEU A 186 2.65 -14.94 -1.93
CA LEU A 186 2.54 -16.30 -2.46
C LEU A 186 2.72 -17.37 -1.35
N PHE A 187 3.70 -17.17 -0.46
CA PHE A 187 4.01 -18.13 0.61
C PHE A 187 3.07 -18.03 1.82
N ARG A 188 2.53 -16.85 2.14
CA ARG A 188 1.54 -16.68 3.23
C ARG A 188 0.13 -17.06 2.80
N ALA A 189 -0.17 -17.01 1.50
CA ALA A 189 -1.52 -17.29 1.01
C ALA A 189 -1.91 -18.78 1.18
N PRO A 190 -3.20 -19.07 1.45
CA PRO A 190 -3.71 -20.43 1.52
C PRO A 190 -3.45 -21.23 0.23
N ARG A 191 -3.35 -22.56 0.32
CA ARG A 191 -3.13 -23.44 -0.85
C ARG A 191 -4.14 -23.19 -1.98
N ALA A 192 -5.40 -22.94 -1.63
CA ALA A 192 -6.46 -22.61 -2.60
C ALA A 192 -6.18 -21.30 -3.37
N HIS A 193 -5.53 -20.31 -2.75
CA HIS A 193 -5.12 -19.09 -3.45
C HIS A 193 -3.99 -19.38 -4.46
N ARG A 194 -2.99 -20.17 -4.05
CA ARG A 194 -1.88 -20.54 -4.96
C ARG A 194 -2.38 -21.26 -6.21
N TRP A 195 -3.37 -22.13 -6.07
CA TRP A 195 -4.03 -22.76 -7.22
C TRP A 195 -4.82 -21.77 -8.09
N ARG A 196 -5.50 -20.77 -7.49
CA ARG A 196 -6.16 -19.70 -8.25
C ARG A 196 -5.16 -18.88 -9.07
N VAL A 197 -4.01 -18.55 -8.49
CA VAL A 197 -2.90 -17.88 -9.19
C VAL A 197 -2.41 -18.72 -10.36
N LEU A 198 -2.09 -20.00 -10.12
CA LEU A 198 -1.63 -20.89 -11.18
C LEU A 198 -2.67 -21.02 -12.29
N ALA A 199 -3.94 -21.30 -11.94
CA ALA A 199 -5.03 -21.43 -12.89
C ALA A 199 -5.24 -20.16 -13.72
N TRP A 200 -5.13 -18.98 -13.09
CA TRP A 200 -5.26 -17.70 -13.78
C TRP A 200 -4.15 -17.52 -14.82
N TRP A 201 -2.89 -17.72 -14.41
CA TRP A 201 -1.75 -17.57 -15.31
C TRP A 201 -1.71 -18.63 -16.41
N THR A 202 -2.18 -19.86 -16.17
CA THR A 202 -2.30 -20.89 -17.22
C THR A 202 -3.47 -20.69 -18.16
N GLY A 203 -4.52 -19.97 -17.74
CA GLY A 203 -5.70 -19.72 -18.58
C GLY A 203 -5.62 -18.43 -19.40
N VAL A 204 -4.72 -17.51 -19.01
CA VAL A 204 -4.51 -16.22 -19.66
C VAL A 204 -3.34 -16.24 -20.64
N LEU A 205 -2.33 -17.08 -20.39
CA LEU A 205 -1.23 -17.37 -21.32
C LEU A 205 -1.66 -18.40 -22.37
#